data_AF-A0A2G6GRY7-F1
#
_entry.id   AF-A0A2G6GRY7-F1
#
_cell.length_a   1.000
_cell.length_b   1.000
_cell.length_c   1.000
_cell.angle_alpha   90.00
_cell.angle_beta   90.00
_cell.angle_gamma   90.00
#
_symmetry.space_group_name_H-M   'P 1'
#
loop_
_entity.id
_entity.type
_entity.pdbx_description
1 polymer ?
#
loop_
_entity_poly.entity_id
_entity_poly.type
_entity_poly.pdbx_seq_one_letter_code
_entity_poly.pdbx_strand_id
1 'polypeptide(L)'
;GFDGILDAYLGKAPEKFTYEGVEYTPKSFAKDYIGLDADDYVELTSYTHHPFYEKFIIEVPDNWLWGEVYNLPLDELMQVMENAIMDGYTIGWAADVSEKGFKYRKGIAVVPETDTKNMTDSEISKWQKLTPEQKAGVAGPVKEKVITQEMRQEGFDNYTTTDDHGMHIIGLAKDQKGNKYFIVKNSWGLGFNDYNGCFYASVPFVKYKTMSIMINKNAIPKQLRDKLDIK
;
A
#
# COMPACT_ATOMS: atom_id res chain seq x y z
N GLY A 1 32.97 -14.85 -7.10
CA GLY A 1 32.72 -13.64 -6.29
C GLY A 1 31.22 -13.42 -6.17
N PHE A 2 30.80 -12.34 -5.51
CA PHE A 2 29.39 -11.96 -5.32
C PHE A 2 28.62 -11.92 -6.65
N ASP A 3 29.11 -11.18 -7.65
CA ASP A 3 28.44 -11.04 -8.96
C ASP A 3 28.23 -12.39 -9.66
N GLY A 4 29.22 -13.27 -9.61
CA GLY A 4 29.12 -14.61 -10.22
C GLY A 4 28.09 -15.53 -9.56
N ILE A 5 27.80 -15.33 -8.26
CA ILE A 5 26.71 -16.05 -7.58
C ILE A 5 25.38 -15.49 -8.06
N LEU A 6 25.21 -14.17 -8.11
CA LEU A 6 23.97 -13.56 -8.60
C LEU A 6 23.67 -13.96 -10.04
N ASP A 7 24.66 -13.87 -10.93
CA ASP A 7 24.52 -14.27 -12.33
C ASP A 7 24.11 -15.74 -12.48
N ALA A 8 24.58 -16.63 -11.60
CA ALA A 8 24.24 -18.05 -11.65
C ALA A 8 22.77 -18.35 -11.29
N TYR A 9 22.15 -17.55 -10.42
CA TYR A 9 20.77 -17.75 -9.98
C TYR A 9 19.75 -16.88 -10.74
N LEU A 10 20.13 -15.66 -11.12
CA LEU A 10 19.24 -14.66 -11.74
C LEU A 10 19.48 -14.48 -13.24
N GLY A 11 20.63 -14.93 -13.74
CA GLY A 11 21.10 -14.65 -15.09
C GLY A 11 21.89 -13.35 -15.18
N LYS A 12 22.77 -13.26 -16.19
CA LYS A 12 23.59 -12.08 -16.45
C LYS A 12 22.74 -10.92 -16.97
N ALA A 13 22.91 -9.73 -16.40
CA ALA A 13 22.22 -8.51 -16.86
C ALA A 13 22.64 -8.15 -18.30
N PRO A 14 21.68 -7.87 -19.21
CA PRO A 14 21.99 -7.48 -20.58
C PRO A 14 22.51 -6.03 -20.65
N GLU A 15 23.66 -5.84 -21.28
CA GLU A 15 24.17 -4.49 -21.58
C GLU A 15 23.38 -3.85 -22.74
N LYS A 16 22.91 -4.69 -23.67
CA LYS A 16 22.11 -4.33 -24.84
C LYS A 16 21.09 -5.41 -25.17
N PHE A 17 19.97 -5.01 -25.77
CA PHE A 17 18.95 -5.93 -26.27
C PHE A 17 18.15 -5.30 -27.41
N THR A 18 17.51 -6.13 -28.24
CA THR A 18 16.60 -5.66 -29.30
C THR A 18 15.15 -5.85 -28.86
N TYR A 19 14.36 -4.80 -28.98
CA TYR A 19 12.92 -4.84 -28.75
C TYR A 19 12.21 -4.15 -29.91
N GLU A 20 11.22 -4.82 -30.52
CA GLU A 20 10.49 -4.34 -31.70
C GLU A 20 11.39 -3.84 -32.85
N GLY A 21 12.55 -4.49 -33.04
CA GLY A 21 13.51 -4.17 -34.11
C GLY A 21 14.47 -3.01 -33.82
N VAL A 22 14.39 -2.39 -32.63
CA VAL A 22 15.30 -1.32 -32.20
C VAL A 22 16.24 -1.84 -31.10
N GLU A 23 17.52 -1.52 -31.19
CA GLU A 23 18.51 -1.85 -30.15
C GLU A 23 18.49 -0.81 -29.01
N TYR A 24 18.44 -1.28 -27.77
CA TYR A 24 18.44 -0.47 -26.56
C TYR A 24 19.51 -0.94 -25.57
N THR A 25 19.90 -0.03 -24.67
CA THR A 25 20.45 -0.35 -23.35
C THR A 25 19.32 -0.30 -22.32
N PRO A 26 19.46 -0.88 -21.10
CA PRO A 26 18.45 -0.73 -20.06
C PRO A 26 18.09 0.74 -19.77
N LYS A 27 19.09 1.63 -19.76
CA LYS A 27 18.90 3.07 -19.52
C LYS A 27 18.11 3.76 -20.64
N SER A 28 18.45 3.49 -21.91
CA SER A 28 17.72 4.09 -23.03
C SER A 28 16.33 3.49 -23.20
N PHE A 29 16.11 2.22 -22.85
CA PHE A 29 14.78 1.63 -22.88
C PHE A 29 13.84 2.29 -21.86
N ALA A 30 14.30 2.45 -20.60
CA ALA A 30 13.51 3.10 -19.56
C ALA A 30 13.17 4.56 -19.91
N LYS A 31 14.14 5.32 -20.44
CA LYS A 31 13.97 6.73 -20.79
C LYS A 31 13.20 6.93 -22.10
N ASP A 32 13.61 6.26 -23.17
CA ASP A 32 13.20 6.61 -24.53
C ASP A 32 12.02 5.76 -25.03
N TYR A 33 11.89 4.51 -24.58
CA TYR A 33 10.76 3.64 -24.96
C TYR A 33 9.61 3.70 -23.95
N ILE A 34 9.92 3.57 -22.65
CA ILE A 34 8.89 3.63 -21.60
C ILE A 34 8.51 5.08 -21.27
N GLY A 35 9.46 6.01 -21.33
CA GLY A 35 9.20 7.43 -21.06
C GLY A 35 9.09 7.79 -19.57
N LEU A 36 9.74 7.03 -18.68
CA LEU A 36 9.72 7.31 -17.25
C LEU A 36 10.86 8.24 -16.84
N ASP A 37 10.52 9.24 -16.04
CA ASP A 37 11.46 10.06 -15.27
C ASP A 37 11.24 9.79 -13.78
N ALA A 38 12.30 9.44 -13.06
CA ALA A 38 12.22 9.20 -11.62
C ALA A 38 11.90 10.50 -10.86
N ASP A 39 12.31 11.66 -11.38
CA ASP A 39 12.10 12.98 -10.77
C ASP A 39 10.63 13.45 -10.82
N ASP A 40 9.77 12.72 -11.54
CA ASP A 40 8.33 12.94 -11.57
C ASP A 40 7.58 12.24 -10.43
N TYR A 41 8.26 11.42 -9.64
CA TYR A 41 7.65 10.67 -8.54
C TYR A 41 8.19 11.14 -7.19
N VAL A 42 7.30 11.17 -6.20
CA VAL A 42 7.65 11.49 -4.81
C VAL A 42 7.02 10.46 -3.88
N GLU A 43 7.63 10.30 -2.71
CA GLU A 43 7.08 9.49 -1.65
C GLU A 43 6.42 10.34 -0.58
N LEU A 44 5.21 9.97 -0.16
CA LEU A 44 4.45 10.64 0.89
C LEU A 44 4.18 9.68 2.05
N THR A 45 4.17 10.21 3.27
CA THR A 45 3.78 9.48 4.47
C THR A 45 3.01 10.39 5.44
N SER A 46 2.66 9.88 6.62
CA SER A 46 1.98 10.64 7.67
C SER A 46 2.33 10.11 9.06
N TYR A 47 3.20 10.82 9.77
CA TYR A 47 3.59 10.52 11.15
C TYR A 47 3.86 11.79 11.96
N THR A 48 3.80 11.70 13.29
CA THR A 48 3.94 12.85 14.20
C THR A 48 5.27 12.90 14.93
N HIS A 49 6.15 11.90 14.77
CA HIS A 49 7.51 11.95 15.32
C HIS A 49 8.46 12.87 14.53
N HIS A 50 8.03 13.35 13.35
CA HIS A 50 8.66 14.41 12.57
C HIS A 50 7.64 15.52 12.24
N PRO A 51 8.08 16.76 12.00
CA PRO A 51 7.19 17.84 11.59
C PRO A 51 6.43 17.50 10.30
N PHE A 52 5.18 17.98 10.21
CA PHE A 52 4.46 17.95 8.94
C PHE A 52 5.05 18.94 7.95
N TYR A 53 4.90 18.64 6.67
CA TYR A 53 5.39 19.42 5.53
C TYR A 53 6.92 19.45 5.39
N GLU A 54 7.62 18.59 6.12
CA GLU A 54 9.05 18.37 6.00
C GLU A 54 9.33 16.98 5.42
N LYS A 55 10.57 16.79 4.96
CA LYS A 55 11.09 15.49 4.56
C LYS A 55 11.81 14.83 5.72
N PHE A 56 11.70 13.52 5.82
CA PHE A 56 12.50 12.72 6.73
C PHE A 56 12.76 11.34 6.15
N ILE A 57 13.69 10.59 6.75
CA ILE A 57 13.96 9.20 6.39
C ILE A 57 13.04 8.32 7.22
N ILE A 58 12.10 7.61 6.58
CA ILE A 58 11.27 6.63 7.28
C ILE A 58 12.15 5.50 7.83
N GLU A 59 12.05 5.24 9.13
CA GLU A 59 12.99 4.40 9.88
C GLU A 59 12.65 2.91 9.79
N VAL A 60 12.66 2.37 8.57
CA VAL A 60 12.40 0.94 8.28
C VAL A 60 13.65 0.25 7.72
N PRO A 61 13.89 -1.03 8.01
CA PRO A 61 15.12 -1.73 7.59
C PRO A 61 15.34 -1.76 6.08
N ASP A 62 14.26 -1.84 5.31
CA ASP A 62 14.32 -1.92 3.84
C ASP A 62 14.69 -0.57 3.19
N ASN A 63 14.58 0.55 3.93
CA ASN A 63 15.05 1.87 3.49
C ASN A 63 16.56 2.08 3.78
N TRP A 64 17.39 1.11 3.43
CA TRP A 64 18.84 1.15 3.64
C TRP A 64 19.56 2.18 2.74
N LEU A 65 18.87 2.70 1.72
CA LEU A 65 19.33 3.79 0.86
C LEU A 65 19.08 5.19 1.45
N TRP A 66 18.38 5.27 2.59
CA TRP A 66 18.03 6.52 3.26
C TRP A 66 17.23 7.47 2.35
N GLY A 67 16.26 6.91 1.63
CA GLY A 67 15.30 7.67 0.84
C GLY A 67 14.44 8.56 1.75
N GLU A 68 14.23 9.79 1.29
CA GLU A 68 13.41 10.78 1.99
C GLU A 68 11.94 10.69 1.56
N VAL A 69 11.03 10.84 2.53
CA VAL A 69 9.59 10.87 2.32
C VAL A 69 9.03 12.21 2.80
N TYR A 70 8.05 12.78 2.10
CA TYR A 70 7.35 13.99 2.55
C TYR A 70 6.28 13.63 3.58
N ASN A 71 6.23 14.36 4.69
CA ASN A 71 5.29 14.10 5.76
C ASN A 71 4.03 14.98 5.65
N LEU A 72 2.85 14.37 5.75
CA LEU A 72 1.57 15.06 5.68
C LEU A 72 0.68 14.75 6.88
N PRO A 73 -0.22 15.67 7.29
CA PRO A 73 -1.35 15.31 8.13
C PRO A 73 -2.18 14.20 7.48
N LEU A 74 -2.65 13.25 8.27
CA LEU A 74 -3.26 12.02 7.76
C LEU A 74 -4.46 12.27 6.85
N ASP A 75 -5.28 13.28 7.15
CA ASP A 75 -6.43 13.61 6.30
C ASP A 75 -6.00 14.21 4.95
N GLU A 76 -4.90 14.97 4.89
CA GLU A 76 -4.34 15.47 3.63
C GLU A 76 -3.71 14.33 2.81
N LEU A 77 -3.02 13.37 3.45
CA LEU A 77 -2.52 12.15 2.78
C LEU A 77 -3.66 11.38 2.12
N MET A 78 -4.74 11.11 2.86
CA MET A 78 -5.90 10.39 2.32
C MET A 78 -6.58 11.16 1.18
N GLN A 79 -6.67 12.50 1.29
CA GLN A 79 -7.22 13.33 0.23
C GLN A 79 -6.37 13.27 -1.05
N VAL A 80 -5.04 13.30 -0.94
CA VAL A 80 -4.14 13.13 -2.10
C VAL A 80 -4.38 11.80 -2.77
N MET A 81 -4.46 10.71 -1.99
CA MET A 81 -4.70 9.37 -2.54
C MET A 81 -6.03 9.29 -3.29
N GLU A 82 -7.11 9.79 -2.71
CA GLU A 82 -8.42 9.77 -3.37
C GLU A 82 -8.43 10.63 -4.64
N ASN A 83 -7.92 11.86 -4.58
CA ASN A 83 -7.88 12.78 -5.73
C ASN A 83 -7.05 12.19 -6.87
N ALA A 84 -5.89 11.60 -6.57
CA ALA A 84 -5.05 10.99 -7.58
C ALA A 84 -5.77 9.90 -8.37
N ILE A 85 -6.50 9.02 -7.68
CA ILE A 85 -7.31 7.99 -8.35
C ILE A 85 -8.43 8.62 -9.19
N MET A 86 -9.08 9.67 -8.68
CA MET A 86 -10.13 10.37 -9.42
C MET A 86 -9.61 11.11 -10.66
N ASP A 87 -8.35 11.57 -10.62
CA ASP A 87 -7.67 12.27 -11.71
C ASP A 87 -6.97 11.30 -12.69
N GLY A 88 -7.16 9.99 -12.53
CA GLY A 88 -6.66 8.95 -13.43
C GLY A 88 -5.22 8.48 -13.15
N TYR A 89 -4.63 8.89 -12.04
CA TYR A 89 -3.35 8.36 -11.57
C TYR A 89 -3.56 7.07 -10.78
N THR A 90 -2.45 6.37 -10.53
CA THR A 90 -2.39 5.19 -9.67
C THR A 90 -1.26 5.37 -8.65
N ILE A 91 -1.25 4.55 -7.60
CA ILE A 91 -0.39 4.81 -6.43
C ILE A 91 0.39 3.55 -6.08
N GLY A 92 1.72 3.63 -6.04
CA GLY A 92 2.55 2.62 -5.40
C GLY A 92 2.31 2.67 -3.89
N TRP A 93 1.93 1.56 -3.28
CA TRP A 93 1.43 1.53 -1.90
C TRP A 93 2.21 0.54 -1.06
N ALA A 94 2.98 1.04 -0.09
CA ALA A 94 3.61 0.23 0.93
C ALA A 94 2.70 0.18 2.16
N ALA A 95 2.41 -1.03 2.65
CA ALA A 95 1.53 -1.21 3.79
C ALA A 95 1.83 -2.48 4.59
N ASP A 96 1.41 -2.45 5.85
CA ASP A 96 1.33 -3.63 6.69
C ASP A 96 0.09 -4.46 6.30
N VAL A 97 0.30 -5.72 5.93
CA VAL A 97 -0.78 -6.67 5.60
C VAL A 97 -0.87 -7.83 6.59
N SER A 98 -0.12 -7.79 7.68
CA SER A 98 -0.06 -8.78 8.77
C SER A 98 -1.26 -8.71 9.73
N GLU A 99 -2.39 -8.22 9.23
CA GLU A 99 -3.56 -7.88 10.02
C GLU A 99 -4.65 -8.95 9.99
N LYS A 100 -5.35 -9.12 11.12
CA LYS A 100 -6.50 -10.03 11.19
C LYS A 100 -7.59 -9.64 10.18
N GLY A 101 -7.71 -8.35 9.88
CA GLY A 101 -8.66 -7.82 8.91
C GLY A 101 -8.23 -7.98 7.45
N PHE A 102 -6.96 -8.29 7.19
CA PHE A 102 -6.48 -8.64 5.86
C PHE A 102 -6.85 -10.10 5.54
N LYS A 103 -7.66 -10.28 4.50
CA LYS A 103 -8.18 -11.58 4.06
C LYS A 103 -8.07 -11.67 2.54
N TYR A 104 -6.83 -11.81 2.04
CA TYR A 104 -6.55 -11.86 0.60
C TYR A 104 -7.39 -12.86 -0.20
N ARG A 105 -7.60 -14.08 0.33
CA ARG A 105 -8.44 -15.11 -0.33
C ARG A 105 -9.90 -14.70 -0.48
N LYS A 106 -10.37 -13.79 0.38
CA LYS A 106 -11.69 -13.16 0.29
C LYS A 106 -11.66 -11.81 -0.42
N GLY A 107 -10.48 -11.36 -0.86
CA GLY A 107 -10.30 -10.10 -1.57
C GLY A 107 -10.62 -8.84 -0.76
N ILE A 108 -10.45 -8.85 0.56
CA ILE A 108 -10.78 -7.69 1.41
C ILE A 108 -9.70 -7.41 2.46
N ALA A 109 -9.55 -6.12 2.80
CA ALA A 109 -8.77 -5.63 3.93
C ALA A 109 -9.58 -4.56 4.67
N VAL A 110 -9.85 -4.78 5.96
CA VAL A 110 -10.73 -3.95 6.81
C VAL A 110 -10.17 -3.82 8.23
N VAL A 111 -10.62 -2.83 9.00
CA VAL A 111 -10.25 -2.69 10.43
C VAL A 111 -11.53 -2.74 11.29
N PRO A 112 -12.07 -3.93 11.62
CA PRO A 112 -13.31 -4.05 12.37
C PRO A 112 -13.20 -3.40 13.76
N GLU A 113 -14.28 -2.75 14.24
CA GLU A 113 -14.30 -2.15 15.60
C GLU A 113 -14.13 -3.21 16.69
N THR A 114 -14.85 -4.32 16.55
CA THR A 114 -14.71 -5.47 17.43
C THR A 114 -13.75 -6.45 16.80
N ASP A 115 -12.78 -6.93 17.56
CA ASP A 115 -11.99 -8.10 17.20
C ASP A 115 -12.97 -9.21 16.84
N THR A 116 -13.15 -9.47 15.54
CA THR A 116 -13.90 -10.63 15.08
C THR A 116 -13.08 -11.80 15.60
N LYS A 117 -13.53 -12.39 16.72
CA LYS A 117 -12.99 -13.62 17.26
C LYS A 117 -13.15 -14.71 16.20
N ASN A 118 -12.22 -14.78 15.26
CA ASN A 118 -11.98 -15.99 14.49
C ASN A 118 -11.28 -16.95 15.45
N MET A 119 -12.08 -17.59 16.30
CA MET A 119 -11.69 -18.70 17.18
C MET A 119 -11.54 -19.99 16.36
N THR A 120 -10.83 -19.93 15.23
CA THR A 120 -10.51 -21.15 14.46
C THR A 120 -9.39 -21.94 15.15
N ASP A 121 -8.49 -21.30 15.89
CA ASP A 121 -7.29 -21.95 16.46
C ASP A 121 -7.17 -21.93 17.99
N SER A 122 -8.17 -21.47 18.75
CA SER A 122 -8.15 -21.60 20.22
C SER A 122 -8.89 -22.87 20.65
N GLU A 123 -8.32 -23.67 21.57
CA GLU A 123 -8.93 -24.86 22.18
C GLU A 123 -10.34 -24.62 22.78
N ILE A 124 -10.72 -23.36 22.96
CA ILE A 124 -12.05 -22.87 23.36
C ILE A 124 -13.14 -23.21 22.33
N SER A 125 -12.78 -23.46 21.06
CA SER A 125 -13.71 -23.83 19.99
C SER A 125 -14.42 -25.18 20.23
N LYS A 126 -13.90 -26.01 21.13
CA LYS A 126 -14.53 -27.28 21.54
C LYS A 126 -15.70 -27.11 22.52
N TRP A 127 -15.80 -25.96 23.20
CA TRP A 127 -16.75 -25.78 24.32
C TRP A 127 -17.76 -24.64 24.12
N GLN A 128 -17.57 -23.77 23.13
CA GLN A 128 -18.54 -22.72 22.78
C GLN A 128 -19.17 -22.97 21.40
N LYS A 129 -20.50 -23.11 21.36
CA LYS A 129 -21.26 -23.15 20.10
C LYS A 129 -21.21 -21.76 19.45
N LEU A 130 -20.30 -21.57 18.51
CA LEU A 130 -20.24 -20.39 17.65
C LEU A 130 -21.54 -20.27 16.83
N THR A 131 -22.08 -19.05 16.73
CA THR A 131 -23.21 -18.77 15.84
C THR A 131 -22.77 -18.80 14.37
N PRO A 132 -23.68 -19.00 13.40
CA PRO A 132 -23.33 -18.98 11.97
C PRO A 132 -22.60 -17.70 11.54
N GLU A 133 -22.94 -16.54 12.13
CA GLU A 133 -22.30 -15.25 11.84
C GLU A 133 -20.84 -15.22 12.31
N GLN A 134 -20.52 -15.89 13.42
CA GLN A 134 -19.15 -15.97 13.96
C GLN A 134 -18.27 -16.94 13.16
N LYS A 135 -18.86 -17.93 12.48
CA LYS A 135 -18.14 -18.88 11.62
C LYS A 135 -17.87 -18.35 10.20
N ALA A 136 -18.67 -17.40 9.73
CA ALA A 136 -18.62 -16.95 8.33
C ALA A 136 -17.41 -16.06 8.00
N GLY A 137 -16.69 -15.53 8.99
CA GLY A 137 -15.80 -14.39 8.79
C GLY A 137 -16.57 -13.18 8.24
N VAL A 138 -15.86 -12.16 7.76
CA VAL A 138 -16.50 -10.96 7.16
C VAL A 138 -17.35 -11.39 5.95
N ALA A 139 -18.67 -11.50 6.14
CA ALA A 139 -19.64 -11.93 5.14
C ALA A 139 -20.39 -10.75 4.48
N GLY A 140 -19.93 -9.52 4.76
CA GLY A 140 -20.49 -8.27 4.26
C GLY A 140 -19.88 -7.07 4.99
N PRO A 141 -20.33 -5.85 4.68
CA PRO A 141 -19.81 -4.62 5.27
C PRO A 141 -19.91 -4.62 6.80
N VAL A 142 -18.75 -4.53 7.45
CA VAL A 142 -18.60 -4.43 8.90
C VAL A 142 -18.46 -2.99 9.33
N LYS A 143 -18.75 -2.72 10.60
CA LYS A 143 -18.42 -1.43 11.20
C LYS A 143 -16.92 -1.42 11.51
N GLU A 144 -16.23 -0.39 11.05
CA GLU A 144 -14.77 -0.26 11.14
C GLU A 144 -14.37 0.85 12.11
N LYS A 145 -13.15 0.74 12.66
CA LYS A 145 -12.59 1.74 13.58
C LYS A 145 -12.48 3.10 12.88
N VAL A 146 -12.74 4.16 13.64
CA VAL A 146 -12.39 5.53 13.24
C VAL A 146 -10.90 5.73 13.55
N ILE A 147 -10.08 5.86 12.51
CA ILE A 147 -8.62 5.95 12.65
C ILE A 147 -8.21 7.42 12.83
N THR A 148 -7.52 7.69 13.94
CA THR A 148 -6.91 9.00 14.24
C THR A 148 -5.42 9.01 13.92
N GLN A 149 -4.81 10.21 13.90
CA GLN A 149 -3.37 10.37 13.71
C GLN A 149 -2.58 9.69 14.83
N GLU A 150 -3.05 9.81 16.07
CA GLU A 150 -2.41 9.25 17.26
C GLU A 150 -2.45 7.72 17.24
N MET A 151 -3.58 7.13 16.87
CA MET A 151 -3.70 5.69 16.70
C MET A 151 -2.70 5.17 15.67
N ARG A 152 -2.57 5.88 14.54
CA ARG A 152 -1.62 5.54 13.48
C ARG A 152 -0.17 5.62 13.98
N GLN A 153 0.18 6.67 14.72
CA GLN A 153 1.52 6.81 15.31
C GLN A 153 1.81 5.69 16.30
N GLU A 154 0.89 5.41 17.23
CA GLU A 154 1.05 4.34 18.21
C GLU A 154 1.31 2.99 17.52
N GLY A 155 0.61 2.71 16.42
CA GLY A 155 0.81 1.49 15.64
C GLY A 155 2.23 1.32 15.09
N PHE A 156 2.83 2.41 14.61
CA PHE A 156 4.22 2.41 14.15
C PHE A 156 5.21 2.26 15.31
N ASP A 157 5.02 3.04 16.38
CA ASP A 157 5.93 3.05 17.55
C ASP A 157 5.94 1.71 18.30
N ASN A 158 4.82 1.00 18.32
CA ASN A 158 4.67 -0.27 19.04
C ASN A 158 4.81 -1.52 18.15
N TYR A 159 5.19 -1.34 16.87
CA TYR A 159 5.38 -2.40 15.88
C TYR A 159 4.12 -3.24 15.56
N THR A 160 2.93 -2.71 15.82
CA THR A 160 1.69 -3.31 15.27
C THR A 160 1.42 -2.87 13.84
N THR A 161 2.15 -1.89 13.33
CA THR A 161 2.23 -1.49 11.92
C THR A 161 3.70 -1.41 11.53
N THR A 162 4.14 -2.29 10.64
CA THR A 162 5.52 -2.44 10.17
C THR A 162 5.59 -2.47 8.64
N ASP A 163 6.80 -2.31 8.09
CA ASP A 163 6.98 -2.42 6.65
C ASP A 163 6.97 -3.89 6.22
N ASP A 164 5.94 -4.27 5.46
CA ASP A 164 5.61 -5.67 5.18
C ASP A 164 5.52 -5.93 3.67
N HIS A 165 4.79 -5.08 2.92
CA HIS A 165 4.47 -5.40 1.53
C HIS A 165 4.20 -4.20 0.62
N GLY A 166 4.75 -4.26 -0.59
CA GLY A 166 4.52 -3.29 -1.67
C GLY A 166 3.45 -3.76 -2.67
N MET A 167 2.47 -2.90 -2.93
CA MET A 167 1.31 -3.16 -3.80
C MET A 167 0.98 -1.94 -4.67
N HIS A 168 -0.10 -2.01 -5.44
CA HIS A 168 -0.50 -0.96 -6.37
C HIS A 168 -1.99 -0.64 -6.24
N ILE A 169 -2.34 0.57 -5.79
CA ILE A 169 -3.71 1.06 -5.78
C ILE A 169 -4.04 1.58 -7.18
N ILE A 170 -5.13 1.05 -7.76
CA ILE A 170 -5.52 1.29 -9.16
C ILE A 170 -6.94 1.84 -9.32
N GLY A 171 -7.69 2.02 -8.23
CA GLY A 171 -9.07 2.44 -8.31
C GLY A 171 -9.74 2.67 -6.96
N LEU A 172 -10.98 3.14 -7.02
CA LEU A 172 -11.85 3.34 -5.87
C LEU A 172 -13.20 2.68 -6.16
N ALA A 173 -13.74 1.97 -5.17
CA ALA A 173 -15.03 1.31 -5.21
C ALA A 173 -15.88 1.72 -4.01
N LYS A 174 -17.18 1.46 -4.10
CA LYS A 174 -18.11 1.56 -2.97
C LYS A 174 -18.83 0.25 -2.79
N ASP A 175 -19.06 -0.13 -1.54
CA ASP A 175 -19.93 -1.25 -1.20
C ASP A 175 -21.42 -0.84 -1.29
N GLN A 176 -22.31 -1.79 -1.00
CA GLN A 176 -23.77 -1.58 -1.00
C GLN A 176 -24.28 -0.60 0.08
N LYS A 177 -23.45 -0.22 1.06
CA LYS A 177 -23.76 0.79 2.09
C LYS A 177 -23.10 2.14 1.78
N GLY A 178 -22.35 2.25 0.68
CA GLY A 178 -21.63 3.45 0.28
C GLY A 178 -20.26 3.62 0.94
N ASN A 179 -19.77 2.62 1.69
CA ASN A 179 -18.42 2.67 2.25
C ASN A 179 -17.38 2.58 1.13
N LYS A 180 -16.34 3.41 1.20
CA LYS A 180 -15.28 3.47 0.18
C LYS A 180 -14.20 2.43 0.42
N TYR A 181 -13.73 1.85 -0.68
CA TYR A 181 -12.60 0.93 -0.72
C TYR A 181 -11.66 1.32 -1.86
N PHE A 182 -10.35 1.28 -1.61
CA PHE A 182 -9.35 1.29 -2.66
C PHE A 182 -9.27 -0.09 -3.31
N ILE A 183 -9.20 -0.12 -4.64
CA ILE A 183 -8.94 -1.34 -5.41
C ILE A 183 -7.43 -1.50 -5.51
N VAL A 184 -6.92 -2.61 -4.99
CA VAL A 184 -5.49 -2.87 -4.89
C VAL A 184 -5.13 -4.07 -5.75
N LYS A 185 -4.24 -3.86 -6.73
CA LYS A 185 -3.60 -4.92 -7.50
C LYS A 185 -2.44 -5.49 -6.67
N ASN A 186 -2.50 -6.80 -6.42
CA ASN A 186 -1.44 -7.53 -5.72
C ASN A 186 -0.55 -8.32 -6.69
N SER A 187 0.56 -8.85 -6.19
CA SER A 187 1.59 -9.58 -6.93
C SER A 187 1.65 -11.08 -6.59
N TRP A 188 0.67 -11.62 -5.86
CA TRP A 188 0.65 -13.04 -5.44
C TRP A 188 0.01 -13.99 -6.45
N GLY A 189 -0.33 -13.52 -7.65
CA GLY A 189 -0.97 -14.31 -8.70
C GLY A 189 -2.50 -14.21 -8.72
N LEU A 190 -3.09 -14.63 -9.83
CA LEU A 190 -4.49 -14.31 -10.18
C LEU A 190 -5.53 -15.29 -9.61
N GLY A 191 -5.15 -16.53 -9.28
CA GLY A 191 -6.08 -17.62 -8.96
C GLY A 191 -6.40 -17.80 -7.46
N PHE A 192 -6.03 -16.83 -6.62
CA PHE A 192 -6.14 -16.97 -5.17
C PHE A 192 -7.38 -16.29 -4.56
N ASN A 193 -8.13 -15.54 -5.36
CA ASN A 193 -9.41 -14.92 -5.01
C ASN A 193 -10.27 -14.69 -6.27
N ASP A 194 -11.51 -14.26 -6.07
CA ASP A 194 -12.49 -14.06 -7.16
C ASP A 194 -12.28 -12.74 -7.93
N TYR A 195 -11.25 -11.97 -7.59
CA TYR A 195 -10.99 -10.63 -8.13
C TYR A 195 -9.69 -10.56 -8.94
N ASN A 196 -9.29 -11.68 -9.54
CA ASN A 196 -8.11 -11.76 -10.41
C ASN A 196 -6.84 -11.21 -9.74
N GLY A 197 -6.62 -11.57 -8.48
CA GLY A 197 -5.45 -11.13 -7.69
C GLY A 197 -5.54 -9.70 -7.16
N CYS A 198 -6.63 -8.97 -7.44
CA CYS A 198 -6.92 -7.72 -6.77
C CYS A 198 -7.63 -7.95 -5.43
N PHE A 199 -7.68 -6.94 -4.58
CA PHE A 199 -8.51 -6.93 -3.38
C PHE A 199 -8.97 -5.50 -3.06
N TYR A 200 -9.92 -5.39 -2.14
CA TYR A 200 -10.53 -4.13 -1.73
C TYR A 200 -10.07 -3.76 -0.33
N ALA A 201 -9.28 -2.69 -0.20
CA ALA A 201 -8.83 -2.16 1.07
C ALA A 201 -9.73 -1.01 1.51
N SER A 202 -10.38 -1.11 2.66
CA SER A 202 -11.25 -0.06 3.16
C SER A 202 -10.45 1.22 3.43
N VAL A 203 -11.11 2.38 3.35
CA VAL A 203 -10.49 3.66 3.74
C VAL A 203 -9.89 3.61 5.16
N PRO A 204 -10.55 3.06 6.19
CA PRO A 204 -9.94 2.85 7.50
C PRO A 204 -8.69 1.98 7.48
N PHE A 205 -8.67 0.88 6.70
CA PHE A 205 -7.48 0.03 6.58
C PHE A 205 -6.31 0.80 5.97
N VAL A 206 -6.53 1.48 4.85
CA VAL A 206 -5.48 2.28 4.19
C VAL A 206 -4.99 3.41 5.10
N LYS A 207 -5.90 4.12 5.77
CA LYS A 207 -5.57 5.18 6.73
C LYS A 207 -4.68 4.67 7.88
N TYR A 208 -4.93 3.44 8.35
CA TYR A 208 -4.21 2.88 9.49
C TYR A 208 -2.89 2.19 9.11
N LYS A 209 -2.85 1.49 7.97
CA LYS A 209 -1.80 0.51 7.65
C LYS A 209 -0.87 0.87 6.51
N THR A 210 -1.11 1.99 5.81
CA THR A 210 -0.12 2.56 4.89
C THR A 210 1.16 2.91 5.64
N MET A 211 2.33 2.57 5.11
CA MET A 211 3.63 3.04 5.60
C MET A 211 4.06 4.28 4.82
N SER A 212 4.10 4.16 3.50
CA SER A 212 4.32 5.25 2.55
C SER A 212 3.58 4.97 1.24
N ILE A 213 3.49 6.00 0.41
CA ILE A 213 3.03 5.87 -0.97
C ILE A 213 4.03 6.52 -1.92
N MET A 214 4.20 5.94 -3.11
CA MET A 214 4.87 6.57 -4.22
C MET A 214 3.83 7.04 -5.24
N ILE A 215 3.92 8.30 -5.65
CA ILE A 215 2.94 8.92 -6.53
C ILE A 215 3.60 9.88 -7.51
N ASN A 216 3.01 10.04 -8.71
CA ASN A 216 3.44 11.09 -9.63
C ASN A 216 3.08 12.46 -9.02
N LYS A 217 4.04 13.39 -8.99
CA LYS A 217 3.86 14.71 -8.37
C LYS A 217 2.70 15.51 -8.99
N ASN A 218 2.36 15.28 -10.26
CA ASN A 218 1.24 15.96 -10.92
C ASN A 218 -0.13 15.52 -10.37
N ALA A 219 -0.20 14.39 -9.64
CA ALA A 219 -1.40 13.95 -8.94
C ALA A 219 -1.62 14.70 -7.61
N ILE A 220 -0.62 15.45 -7.13
CA ILE A 220 -0.70 16.21 -5.89
C ILE A 220 -1.31 17.60 -6.17
N PRO A 221 -2.37 18.01 -5.44
CA PRO A 221 -2.97 19.32 -5.60
C PRO A 221 -1.92 20.44 -5.52
N LYS A 222 -2.00 21.43 -6.41
CA LYS A 222 -0.99 22.50 -6.51
C LYS A 222 -0.71 23.18 -5.18
N GLN A 223 -1.74 23.47 -4.38
CA GLN A 223 -1.59 24.10 -3.07
C GLN A 223 -0.71 23.27 -2.12
N LEU A 224 -0.79 21.94 -2.20
CA LEU A 224 0.01 21.05 -1.36
C LEU A 224 1.43 20.89 -1.90
N ARG A 225 1.61 20.86 -3.23
CA ARG A 225 2.94 20.92 -3.83
C ARG A 225 3.70 22.18 -3.44
N ASP A 226 3.03 23.34 -3.47
CA ASP A 226 3.60 24.62 -3.05
C ASP A 226 4.01 24.58 -1.57
N LYS A 227 3.21 23.94 -0.68
CA LYS A 227 3.54 23.75 0.75
C LYS A 227 4.75 22.84 0.98
N LEU A 228 4.91 21.81 0.13
CA LEU A 228 5.97 20.80 0.22
C LEU A 228 7.24 21.17 -0.56
N ASP A 229 7.27 22.34 -1.21
CA ASP A 229 8.35 22.74 -2.14
C ASP A 229 8.61 21.73 -3.27
N ILE A 230 7.55 21.07 -3.75
CA ILE A 230 7.61 20.13 -4.88
C ILE A 230 7.45 20.93 -6.18
N LYS A 231 8.51 20.96 -6.99
CA LYS A 231 8.56 21.67 -8.29
C LYS A 231 7.79 20.94 -9.39
#